data_AF-A0A955GR97-F1
#
_entry.id   AF-A0A955GR97-F1
#
_cell.length_a   1.000
_cell.length_b   1.000
_cell.length_c   1.000
_cell.angle_alpha   90.00
_cell.angle_beta   90.00
_cell.angle_gamma   90.00
#
_symmetry.space_group_name_H-M   'P 1'
#
loop_
_entity.id
_entity.type
_entity.pdbx_description
1 polymer ?
#
loop_
_entity_poly.entity_id
_entity_poly.type
_entity_poly.pdbx_seq_one_letter_code
_entity_poly.pdbx_strand_id
1 'polypeptide(L)' 'VDIPESRKKDQDAIRYILKKAQFVQIKSSLWISPYPLEHLMINMKKDMGLEEEIMVMVTNKLDPMTEQILINKFATKKEG' A
#
# COMPACT_ATOMS: atom_id res chain seq x y z
N VAL A 1 -4.27 -1.39 -7.50
CA VAL A 1 -5.54 -0.87 -6.96
C VAL A 1 -6.61 -1.18 -7.98
N ASP A 2 -7.78 -1.61 -7.53
CA ASP A 2 -8.89 -1.96 -8.41
C ASP A 2 -9.69 -0.69 -8.76
N ILE A 3 -9.07 0.13 -9.62
CA ILE A 3 -9.62 1.40 -10.10
C ILE A 3 -10.00 1.18 -11.57
N PRO A 4 -11.21 1.58 -12.01
CA PRO A 4 -11.64 1.43 -13.39
C PRO A 4 -10.66 2.02 -14.40
N GLU A 5 -10.56 1.41 -15.59
CA GLU A 5 -9.63 1.88 -16.63
C GLU A 5 -9.95 3.31 -17.11
N SER A 6 -11.20 3.74 -16.99
CA SER A 6 -11.63 5.13 -17.21
C SER A 6 -10.91 6.13 -16.30
N ARG A 7 -10.36 5.68 -15.17
CA ARG A 7 -9.59 6.47 -14.18
C ARG A 7 -8.12 6.05 -14.13
N LYS A 8 -7.54 5.61 -15.25
CA LYS A 8 -6.13 5.17 -15.35
C LYS A 8 -5.13 6.19 -14.78
N LYS A 9 -5.37 7.50 -14.96
CA LYS A 9 -4.52 8.56 -14.40
C LYS A 9 -4.47 8.50 -12.87
N ASP A 10 -5.61 8.29 -12.22
CA ASP A 10 -5.70 8.18 -10.76
C ASP A 10 -5.03 6.90 -10.27
N GLN A 11 -5.19 5.80 -11.03
CA GLN A 11 -4.53 4.54 -10.75
C GLN A 11 -3.00 4.67 -10.75
N ASP A 12 -2.44 5.34 -11.74
CA ASP A 12 -1.00 5.53 -11.86
C ASP A 12 -0.47 6.53 -10.82
N ALA A 13 -1.22 7.59 -10.53
CA ALA A 13 -0.89 8.53 -9.45
C ALA A 13 -0.83 7.82 -8.09
N ILE A 14 -1.80 6.97 -7.76
CA ILE A 14 -1.79 6.22 -6.50
C ILE A 14 -0.64 5.23 -6.45
N ARG A 15 -0.41 4.47 -7.53
CA ARG A 15 0.76 3.56 -7.58
C ARG A 15 2.05 4.32 -7.35
N TYR A 16 2.18 5.53 -7.89
CA TYR A 16 3.33 6.38 -7.66
C TYR A 16 3.46 6.78 -6.18
N ILE A 17 2.38 7.27 -5.56
CA ILE A 17 2.34 7.66 -4.14
C ILE A 17 2.69 6.47 -3.24
N LEU A 18 2.05 5.31 -3.44
CA LEU A 18 2.28 4.10 -2.65
C LEU A 18 3.75 3.65 -2.74
N LYS A 19 4.34 3.66 -3.94
CA LYS A 19 5.77 3.35 -4.12
C LYS A 19 6.68 4.33 -3.39
N LYS A 20 6.35 5.63 -3.43
CA LYS A 20 7.11 6.68 -2.73
C LYS A 20 7.00 6.57 -1.22
N ALA A 21 5.83 6.20 -0.71
CA ALA A 21 5.56 5.90 0.70
C ALA A 21 6.07 4.51 1.14
N GLN A 22 6.88 3.85 0.31
CA GLN A 22 7.47 2.54 0.56
C GLN A 22 6.48 1.38 0.77
N PHE A 23 5.23 1.50 0.33
CA PHE A 23 4.32 0.35 0.34
C PHE A 23 4.85 -0.76 -0.56
N VAL A 24 4.63 -2.00 -0.13
CA VAL A 24 4.97 -3.21 -0.87
C VAL A 24 3.74 -3.73 -1.58
N GLN A 25 3.86 -3.95 -2.88
CA GLN A 25 2.81 -4.55 -3.68
C GLN A 25 2.84 -6.08 -3.54
N ILE A 26 1.80 -6.66 -2.95
CA ILE A 26 1.66 -8.12 -2.78
C ILE A 26 0.89 -8.73 -3.96
N LYS A 27 -0.12 -8.01 -4.46
CA LYS A 27 -0.91 -8.35 -5.66
C LYS A 27 -1.24 -7.09 -6.46
N SER A 28 -1.85 -7.23 -7.63
CA SER A 28 -2.24 -6.09 -8.49
C SER A 28 -3.05 -5.01 -7.75
N SER A 29 -3.94 -5.41 -6.84
CA SER A 29 -4.80 -4.54 -6.04
C SER A 29 -4.40 -4.41 -4.56
N LEU A 30 -3.48 -5.22 -4.05
CA LEU A 30 -3.12 -5.26 -2.63
C LEU A 30 -1.73 -4.67 -2.37
N TRP A 31 -1.70 -3.66 -1.50
CA TRP A 31 -0.50 -2.95 -1.07
C TRP A 31 -0.46 -2.93 0.45
N ILE A 32 0.71 -3.15 1.03
CA ILE A 32 0.89 -3.20 2.49
C ILE A 32 2.06 -2.33 2.90
N SER A 33 2.01 -1.82 4.14
CA SER A 33 3.10 -1.08 4.77
C SER A 33 3.16 -1.45 6.25
N PRO A 34 4.36 -1.59 6.84
CA PRO A 34 4.50 -1.80 8.28
C PRO A 34 4.40 -0.48 9.08
N TYR A 35 4.28 0.67 8.41
CA TYR A 35 4.23 1.98 9.04
C TYR A 35 2.78 2.42 9.35
N PRO A 36 2.55 3.20 10.41
CA PRO A 36 1.22 3.67 10.82
C PRO A 36 0.73 4.81 9.91
N LEU A 37 0.34 4.46 8.68
CA LEU A 37 -0.06 5.40 7.62
C LEU A 37 -1.57 5.41 7.36
N GLU A 38 -2.38 4.78 8.21
CA GLU A 38 -3.81 4.62 8.01
C GLU A 38 -4.56 5.96 7.88
N HIS A 39 -4.24 6.95 8.71
CA HIS A 39 -4.86 8.27 8.64
C HIS A 39 -4.49 9.02 7.37
N LEU A 40 -3.23 8.91 6.93
CA LEU A 40 -2.78 9.46 5.65
C LEU A 40 -3.56 8.84 4.49
N MET A 41 -3.72 7.52 4.50
CA MET A 41 -4.43 6.78 3.45
C MET A 41 -5.93 7.10 3.42
N ILE A 42 -6.56 7.24 4.59
CA ILE A 42 -7.99 7.61 4.72
C ILE A 42 -8.22 9.03 4.18
N ASN A 43 -7.36 9.99 4.52
CA ASN A 43 -7.48 11.35 4.00
C ASN A 43 -7.21 11.39 2.50
N MET A 44 -6.17 10.71 2.02
CA MET A 44 -5.82 10.65 0.61
C MET A 44 -6.97 10.10 -0.25
N LYS A 45 -7.61 9.00 0.17
CA LYS A 45 -8.70 8.44 -0.64
C LYS A 45 -9.91 9.37 -0.69
N LYS A 46 -10.16 10.15 0.37
CA LYS A 46 -11.23 11.15 0.42
C LYS A 46 -10.93 12.33 -0.50
N ASP A 47 -9.71 12.86 -0.45
CA ASP A 47 -9.30 13.99 -1.28
C ASP A 47 -9.31 13.66 -2.78
N MET A 48 -9.17 12.36 -3.13
CA MET A 48 -9.20 11.87 -4.50
C MET A 48 -10.58 11.37 -4.99
N GLY A 49 -11.61 11.38 -4.13
CA GLY A 49 -12.93 10.81 -4.46
C GLY A 49 -12.85 9.33 -4.81
N LEU A 50 -12.13 8.55 -3.98
CA LEU A 50 -11.83 7.12 -4.17
C LEU A 50 -12.25 6.28 -2.95
N GLU A 51 -13.24 6.75 -2.20
CA GLU A 51 -13.66 6.12 -0.95
C GLU A 51 -14.23 4.72 -1.16
N GLU A 52 -14.86 4.47 -2.31
CA GLU A 52 -15.49 3.19 -2.69
C GLU A 52 -14.47 2.22 -3.32
N GLU A 53 -13.45 2.74 -4.00
CA GLU A 53 -12.42 1.95 -4.69
C GLU A 53 -11.23 1.58 -3.78
N ILE A 54 -11.03 2.32 -2.67
CA ILE A 54 -9.92 2.10 -1.75
C ILE A 54 -10.42 1.73 -0.36
N MET A 55 -10.10 0.50 0.04
CA MET A 55 -10.22 0.03 1.41
C MET A 55 -8.88 0.11 2.13
N VAL A 56 -8.88 0.69 3.34
CA VAL A 56 -7.72 0.76 4.23
C VAL A 56 -8.00 -0.16 5.41
N MET A 57 -7.09 -1.10 5.67
CA MET A 57 -7.19 -2.04 6.79
C MET A 57 -5.90 -1.99 7.61
N VAL A 58 -6.05 -2.09 8.93
CA VAL A 58 -4.94 -2.22 9.87
C VAL A 58 -5.06 -3.56 10.56
N THR A 59 -3.96 -4.30 10.64
CA THR A 59 -3.90 -5.61 11.30
C THR A 59 -2.55 -5.75 12.00
N ASN A 60 -2.57 -6.42 13.15
CA ASN A 60 -1.37 -6.85 13.88
C ASN A 60 -1.03 -8.34 13.62
N LYS A 61 -1.74 -8.98 12.69
CA LYS A 61 -1.53 -10.37 12.29
C LYS A 61 -1.12 -10.43 10.84
N LEU A 62 -0.03 -11.13 10.56
CA LEU A 62 0.48 -11.42 9.22
C LEU A 62 0.60 -12.93 9.06
N ASP A 63 0.33 -13.42 7.85
CA ASP A 63 0.72 -14.77 7.49
C ASP A 63 2.25 -14.83 7.25
N PRO A 64 2.87 -16.02 7.37
CA PRO A 64 4.32 -16.15 7.24
C PRO A 64 4.91 -15.64 5.92
N MET A 65 4.16 -15.75 4.81
CA MET A 65 4.64 -15.29 3.51
C MET A 65 4.70 -13.75 3.46
N THR A 66 3.64 -13.09 3.93
CA THR A 66 3.60 -11.62 4.00
C THR A 66 4.68 -11.07 4.94
N GLU A 67 4.88 -11.72 6.09
CA GLU A 67 5.94 -11.35 7.04
C GLU A 67 7.32 -11.44 6.38
N GLN A 68 7.64 -12.53 5.68
CA GLN A 68 8.92 -12.70 4.99
C GLN A 68 9.15 -11.62 3.91
N ILE A 69 8.10 -11.23 3.19
CA ILE A 69 8.19 -10.15 2.18
C ILE A 69 8.57 -8.84 2.85
N LEU A 70 7.93 -8.50 3.97
CA LEU A 70 8.23 -7.28 4.72
C LEU A 70 9.64 -7.31 5.33
N ILE A 71 10.05 -8.44 5.93
CA ILE A 71 11.41 -8.62 6.45
C ILE A 71 12.43 -8.42 5.33
N ASN A 72 12.28 -9.09 4.19
CA ASN A 72 13.23 -8.96 3.08
C ASN A 72 13.32 -7.53 2.53
N LYS A 73 12.22 -6.75 2.63
CA LYS A 73 12.17 -5.37 2.15
C LYS A 73 12.74 -4.36 3.15
N PHE A 74 12.49 -4.55 4.43
CA PHE A 74 12.75 -3.54 5.47
C PHE A 74 13.79 -3.93 6.50
N ALA A 75 14.08 -5.23 6.69
CA ALA A 75 15.22 -5.63 7.50
C ALA A 75 16.50 -5.24 6.75
N THR A 76 17.22 -4.28 7.32
CA THR A 76 18.56 -3.91 6.88
C THR A 76 19.41 -5.18 6.78
N LYS A 77 20.06 -5.42 5.65
CA LYS A 77 21.28 -6.25 5.66
C LYS A 77 22.18 -5.61 6.72
N LYS A 78 22.41 -6.30 7.84
CA LYS A 78 23.58 -6.01 8.66
C LYS A 78 24.76 -6.30 7.73
N GLU A 79 25.33 -5.25 7.15
CA GLU A 79 26.67 -5.34 6.58
C GLU A 79 27.59 -5.75 7.73
N GLY A 80 28.11 -6.98 7.63
CA GLY A 80 29.20 -7.46 8.45
C GLY A 80 30.53 -7.10 7.82
#